data_AF-A0A377M443-F1
#
_entry.id   AF-A0A377M443-F1
#
_cell.length_a   1.000
_cell.length_b   1.000
_cell.length_c   1.000
_cell.angle_alpha   90.00
_cell.angle_beta   90.00
_cell.angle_gamma   90.00
#
_symmetry.space_group_name_H-M   'P 1'
#
loop_
_entity.id
_entity.type
_entity.pdbx_description
1 polymer ?
#
loop_
_entity_poly.entity_id
_entity_poly.type
_entity_poly.pdbx_seq_one_letter_code
_entity_poly.pdbx_strand_id
1 'polypeptide(L)'
;MPGRADYLHYLADLLADDRGGVIPQQATVLDIGTGANLIYPLIGVHEYHWRFTGSEIGAEAFASAQAIINANPGLSRSIRLRRQKDAASIFNGIIHKNEHYDATLCNPPFHDSAAAARAGSERKRRNLGQAEDGALNFGGQQQELWCEGGEVAFILRMIAESKQFAAR
;
A
#
# COMPACT_ATOMS: atom_id res chain seq x y z
N MET A 1 5.55 13.53 -3.79
CA MET A 1 4.11 13.33 -3.52
C MET A 1 3.85 13.72 -2.08
N PRO A 2 3.59 15.00 -1.76
CA PRO A 2 3.50 15.49 -0.38
C PRO A 2 2.57 14.67 0.52
N GLY A 3 1.34 14.39 0.03
CA GLY A 3 0.37 13.60 0.80
C GLY A 3 0.74 12.14 1.10
N ARG A 4 1.81 11.58 0.48
CA ARG A 4 2.31 10.24 0.82
C ARG A 4 3.31 10.27 1.98
N ALA A 5 4.09 11.35 2.08
CA ALA A 5 4.96 11.59 3.22
C ALA A 5 4.14 11.93 4.47
N ASP A 6 3.11 12.78 4.32
CA ASP A 6 2.22 13.15 5.43
C ASP A 6 1.61 11.93 6.12
N TYR A 7 1.17 10.91 5.37
CA TYR A 7 0.64 9.67 5.96
C TYR A 7 1.68 8.94 6.81
N LEU A 8 2.93 8.87 6.36
CA LEU A 8 4.01 8.26 7.16
C LEU A 8 4.37 9.11 8.38
N HIS A 9 4.33 10.45 8.27
CA HIS A 9 4.51 11.34 9.41
C HIS A 9 3.42 11.12 10.47
N TYR A 10 2.15 11.05 10.08
CA TYR A 10 1.07 10.70 11.00
C TYR A 10 1.24 9.32 11.63
N LEU A 11 1.69 8.33 10.86
CA LEU A 11 1.97 7.00 11.40
C LEU A 11 3.13 7.03 12.41
N ALA A 12 4.15 7.86 12.15
CA ALA A 12 5.29 8.02 13.03
C ALA A 12 4.89 8.65 14.37
N ASP A 13 4.03 9.67 14.33
CA ASP A 13 3.45 10.30 15.52
C ASP A 13 2.61 9.28 16.31
N LEU A 14 1.74 8.51 15.64
CA LEU A 14 0.94 7.48 16.28
C LEU A 14 1.80 6.41 16.97
N LEU A 15 2.91 5.99 16.34
CA LEU A 15 3.86 5.04 16.92
C LEU A 15 4.69 5.63 18.06
N ALA A 16 4.70 6.95 18.21
CA ALA A 16 5.41 7.66 19.27
C ALA A 16 4.52 7.92 20.50
N ASP A 17 3.19 7.88 20.35
CA ASP A 17 2.22 8.18 21.41
C ASP A 17 2.41 7.30 22.66
N ASP A 18 2.62 6.00 22.47
CA ASP A 18 2.87 5.04 23.56
C ASP A 18 4.35 5.00 24.01
N ARG A 19 5.21 5.81 23.38
CA ARG A 19 6.67 5.87 23.61
C ARG A 19 7.13 7.25 24.10
N GLY A 20 6.22 8.03 24.68
CA GLY A 20 6.56 9.34 25.25
C GLY A 20 7.00 10.36 24.19
N GLY A 21 6.46 10.26 22.98
CA GLY A 21 6.78 11.14 21.85
C GLY A 21 8.05 10.78 21.09
N VAL A 22 8.67 9.63 21.37
CA VAL A 22 9.86 9.17 20.64
C VAL A 22 9.48 8.24 19.49
N ILE A 23 9.71 8.70 18.26
CA ILE A 23 9.50 7.91 17.04
C ILE A 23 10.46 6.69 17.03
N PRO A 24 9.96 5.46 16.87
CA PRO A 24 10.80 4.26 16.86
C PRO A 24 11.65 4.19 15.59
N GLN A 25 12.99 4.12 15.70
CA GLN A 25 13.88 4.07 14.52
C GLN A 25 13.96 2.72 13.80
N GLN A 26 13.38 1.65 14.37
CA GLN A 26 13.47 0.29 13.82
C GLN A 26 12.11 -0.37 13.64
N ALA A 27 11.05 0.43 13.49
CA ALA A 27 9.72 -0.11 13.32
C ALA A 27 9.64 -1.05 12.11
N THR A 28 8.87 -2.13 12.27
CA THR A 28 8.51 -3.03 11.17
C THR A 28 7.09 -2.72 10.71
N VAL A 29 6.95 -2.37 9.43
CA VAL A 29 5.67 -1.91 8.87
C VAL A 29 5.23 -2.82 7.73
N LEU A 30 3.94 -3.17 7.71
CA LEU A 30 3.31 -3.91 6.63
C LEU A 30 2.51 -2.95 5.74
N ASP A 31 2.94 -2.79 4.49
CA ASP A 31 2.24 -1.99 3.47
C ASP A 31 1.36 -2.92 2.60
N ILE A 32 0.05 -2.71 2.65
CA ILE A 32 -0.94 -3.47 1.88
C ILE A 32 -1.26 -2.76 0.58
N GLY A 33 -0.99 -3.43 -0.55
CA GLY A 33 -1.13 -2.82 -1.88
C GLY A 33 -0.02 -1.79 -2.11
N THR A 34 1.23 -2.24 -1.99
CA THR A 34 2.41 -1.35 -2.03
C THR A 34 2.64 -0.68 -3.40
N GLY A 35 2.01 -1.23 -4.45
CA GLY A 35 2.02 -0.70 -5.79
C GLY A 35 3.38 -0.79 -6.49
N ALA A 36 3.39 -0.42 -7.77
CA ALA A 36 4.57 -0.51 -8.63
C ALA A 36 5.75 0.36 -8.18
N ASN A 37 5.51 1.39 -7.38
CA ASN A 37 6.49 2.43 -7.05
C ASN A 37 7.04 2.33 -5.61
N LEU A 38 6.52 1.45 -4.75
CA LEU A 38 6.95 1.29 -3.36
C LEU A 38 6.97 2.61 -2.57
N ILE A 39 6.06 3.55 -2.85
CA ILE A 39 6.22 4.92 -2.36
C ILE A 39 6.29 5.00 -0.83
N TYR A 40 5.46 4.25 -0.10
CA TYR A 40 5.50 4.26 1.37
C TYR A 40 6.77 3.57 1.91
N PRO A 41 7.14 2.35 1.46
CA PRO A 41 8.41 1.74 1.86
C PRO A 41 9.63 2.62 1.58
N LEU A 42 9.72 3.25 0.42
CA LEU A 42 10.86 4.09 0.06
C LEU A 42 11.00 5.30 0.97
N ILE A 43 9.89 6.02 1.22
CA ILE A 43 9.90 7.18 2.12
C ILE A 43 10.21 6.74 3.55
N GLY A 44 9.56 5.69 4.06
CA GLY A 44 9.75 5.26 5.45
C GLY A 44 11.15 4.69 5.73
N VAL A 45 11.76 4.00 4.75
CA VAL A 45 13.16 3.57 4.86
C VAL A 45 14.11 4.77 4.90
N HIS A 46 13.85 5.79 4.08
CA HIS A 46 14.71 6.96 4.00
C HIS A 46 14.60 7.87 5.22
N GLU A 47 13.38 8.23 5.61
CA GLU A 47 13.08 9.22 6.65
C GLU A 47 13.23 8.62 8.06
N TYR A 48 12.79 7.37 8.25
CA TYR A 48 12.66 6.78 9.58
C TYR A 48 13.52 5.53 9.81
N HIS A 49 14.23 5.07 8.78
CA HIS A 49 15.01 3.82 8.82
C HIS A 49 14.19 2.57 9.17
N TRP A 50 12.88 2.63 8.95
CA TRP A 50 11.97 1.53 9.17
C TRP A 50 12.21 0.38 8.20
N ARG A 51 11.73 -0.81 8.56
CA ARG A 51 11.73 -1.98 7.69
C ARG A 51 10.31 -2.25 7.22
N PHE A 52 10.15 -2.53 5.93
CA PHE A 52 8.87 -2.77 5.31
C PHE A 52 8.72 -4.20 4.81
N THR A 53 7.51 -4.71 4.91
CA THR A 53 7.02 -5.76 4.03
C THR A 53 5.91 -5.15 3.18
N GLY A 54 6.06 -5.15 1.86
CA GLY A 54 5.02 -4.69 0.93
C GLY A 54 4.32 -5.88 0.30
N SER A 55 2.99 -5.90 0.34
CA SER A 55 2.18 -6.90 -0.36
C SER A 55 1.57 -6.31 -1.64
N GLU A 56 1.46 -7.13 -2.68
CA GLU A 56 0.88 -6.70 -3.96
C GLU A 56 0.17 -7.84 -4.70
N ILE A 57 -0.98 -7.54 -5.29
CA ILE A 57 -1.85 -8.45 -6.05
C ILE A 57 -1.73 -8.26 -7.57
N GLY A 58 -1.25 -7.13 -8.09
CA GLY A 58 -1.01 -6.89 -9.52
C GLY A 58 0.35 -7.42 -9.96
N ALA A 59 0.41 -8.36 -10.92
CA ALA A 59 1.66 -9.08 -11.25
C ALA A 59 2.72 -8.13 -11.81
N GLU A 60 2.26 -7.19 -12.64
CA GLU A 60 3.09 -6.16 -13.24
C GLU A 60 3.59 -5.16 -12.18
N ALA A 61 2.70 -4.68 -11.30
CA ALA A 61 3.08 -3.82 -10.18
C ALA A 61 4.11 -4.50 -9.26
N PHE A 62 3.91 -5.77 -8.94
CA PHE A 62 4.87 -6.56 -8.17
C PHE A 62 6.24 -6.65 -8.88
N ALA A 63 6.26 -6.90 -10.18
CA ALA A 63 7.49 -6.98 -10.96
C ALA A 63 8.23 -5.63 -11.01
N SER A 64 7.51 -4.52 -11.20
CA SER A 64 8.07 -3.17 -11.16
C SER A 64 8.66 -2.83 -9.79
N ALA A 65 7.91 -3.11 -8.72
CA ALA A 65 8.38 -2.91 -7.35
C ALA A 65 9.65 -3.73 -7.07
N GLN A 66 9.69 -5.00 -7.50
CA GLN A 66 10.86 -5.85 -7.34
C GLN A 66 12.06 -5.33 -8.13
N ALA A 67 11.85 -4.80 -9.33
CA ALA A 67 12.90 -4.16 -10.12
C ALA A 67 13.50 -2.93 -9.40
N ILE A 68 12.67 -2.11 -8.75
CA ILE A 68 13.15 -0.98 -7.93
C ILE A 68 14.03 -1.48 -6.78
N ILE A 69 13.62 -2.51 -6.04
CA ILE A 69 14.43 -3.07 -4.95
C ILE A 69 15.77 -3.59 -5.47
N ASN A 70 15.76 -4.29 -6.59
CA ASN A 70 16.96 -4.88 -7.17
C ASN A 70 17.93 -3.83 -7.71
N ALA A 71 17.42 -2.72 -8.25
CA ALA A 71 18.22 -1.64 -8.82
C ALA A 71 18.89 -0.74 -7.76
N ASN A 72 18.46 -0.81 -6.50
CA ASN A 72 18.92 0.09 -5.43
C ASN A 72 19.60 -0.72 -4.30
N PRO A 73 20.95 -0.74 -4.25
CA PRO A 73 21.68 -1.48 -3.24
C PRO A 73 21.26 -1.11 -1.81
N GLY A 74 21.05 -2.12 -0.98
CA GLY A 74 20.64 -1.95 0.42
C GLY A 74 19.13 -2.02 0.65
N LEU A 75 18.29 -1.70 -0.35
CA LEU A 75 16.83 -1.77 -0.17
C LEU A 75 16.33 -3.17 0.13
N SER A 76 16.96 -4.23 -0.40
CA SER A 76 16.58 -5.62 -0.11
C SER A 76 16.75 -6.02 1.36
N ARG A 77 17.52 -5.27 2.16
CA ARG A 77 17.64 -5.48 3.61
C ARG A 77 16.51 -4.82 4.40
N SER A 78 15.92 -3.77 3.83
CA SER A 78 14.90 -2.95 4.50
C SER A 78 13.50 -3.19 3.96
N ILE A 79 13.34 -3.67 2.72
CA ILE A 79 12.05 -3.88 2.05
C ILE A 79 11.96 -5.32 1.56
N ARG A 80 10.93 -6.03 2.00
CA ARG A 80 10.55 -7.35 1.50
C ARG A 80 9.26 -7.24 0.69
N LEU A 81 9.21 -7.87 -0.47
CA LEU A 81 7.99 -7.95 -1.28
C LEU A 81 7.30 -9.30 -1.12
N ARG A 82 5.97 -9.29 -1.03
CA ARG A 82 5.13 -10.48 -0.96
C ARG A 82 4.02 -10.43 -1.98
N ARG A 83 3.86 -11.55 -2.68
CA ARG A 83 2.79 -11.71 -3.64
C ARG A 83 1.51 -12.11 -2.91
N GLN A 84 0.49 -11.26 -2.95
CA GLN A 84 -0.85 -11.63 -2.50
C GLN A 84 -1.54 -12.38 -3.63
N LYS A 85 -1.88 -13.66 -3.40
CA LYS A 85 -2.53 -14.51 -4.41
C LYS A 85 -4.04 -14.40 -4.40
N ASP A 86 -4.61 -14.06 -3.25
CA ASP A 86 -6.04 -13.98 -3.03
C ASP A 86 -6.42 -12.59 -2.49
N ALA A 87 -7.24 -11.85 -3.25
CA ALA A 87 -7.73 -10.53 -2.87
C ALA A 87 -8.61 -10.55 -1.61
N ALA A 88 -9.19 -11.71 -1.28
CA ALA A 88 -10.02 -11.91 -0.10
C ALA A 88 -9.23 -12.22 1.17
N SER A 89 -7.91 -12.40 1.06
CA SER A 89 -7.02 -12.70 2.18
C SER A 89 -5.95 -11.61 2.29
N ILE A 90 -6.25 -10.54 3.04
CA ILE A 90 -5.39 -9.35 3.13
C ILE A 90 -4.16 -9.61 4.00
N PHE A 91 -4.36 -10.20 5.18
CA PHE A 91 -3.27 -10.56 6.09
C PHE A 91 -2.94 -12.04 6.04
N ASN A 92 -3.95 -12.89 5.81
CA ASN A 92 -3.76 -14.32 5.68
C ASN A 92 -2.87 -14.68 4.48
N GLY A 93 -1.79 -15.42 4.74
CA GLY A 93 -0.77 -15.74 3.73
C GLY A 93 0.20 -14.59 3.42
N ILE A 94 -0.03 -13.39 3.96
CA ILE A 94 0.91 -12.28 3.93
C ILE A 94 1.69 -12.20 5.23
N ILE A 95 1.05 -12.27 6.39
CA ILE A 95 1.72 -12.33 7.70
C ILE A 95 1.99 -13.80 8.02
N HIS A 96 3.26 -14.18 8.17
CA HIS A 96 3.63 -15.55 8.50
C HIS A 96 3.65 -15.80 10.02
N LYS A 97 3.69 -17.08 10.41
CA LYS A 97 3.81 -17.48 11.81
C LYS A 97 5.03 -16.83 12.46
N ASN A 98 4.85 -16.28 13.65
CA ASN A 98 5.86 -15.55 14.44
C ASN A 98 6.34 -14.23 13.83
N GLU A 99 5.65 -13.69 12.83
CA GLU A 99 5.89 -12.34 12.37
C GLU A 99 4.98 -11.35 13.09
N HIS A 100 5.59 -10.25 13.50
CA HIS A 100 4.90 -9.12 14.10
C HIS A 100 5.34 -7.84 13.40
N TYR A 101 4.39 -6.93 13.27
CA TYR A 101 4.57 -5.61 12.69
C TYR A 101 4.13 -4.59 13.73
N ASP A 102 4.92 -3.53 13.92
CA ASP A 102 4.55 -2.38 14.75
C ASP A 102 3.33 -1.66 14.16
N ALA A 103 3.21 -1.65 12.83
CA ALA A 103 2.08 -1.07 12.13
C ALA A 103 1.76 -1.76 10.80
N THR A 104 0.54 -1.56 10.33
CA THR A 104 0.17 -1.78 8.92
C THR A 104 -0.48 -0.53 8.37
N LEU A 105 -0.23 -0.25 7.09
CA LEU A 105 -0.86 0.84 6.36
C LEU A 105 -1.37 0.34 5.02
N CYS A 106 -2.35 1.06 4.49
CA CYS A 106 -2.91 0.80 3.17
C CYS A 106 -3.41 2.12 2.59
N ASN A 107 -3.28 2.28 1.27
CA ASN A 107 -4.02 3.25 0.49
C ASN A 107 -5.05 2.49 -0.36
N PRO A 108 -6.28 2.29 0.15
CA PRO A 108 -7.24 1.37 -0.46
C PRO A 108 -7.69 1.85 -1.86
N PRO A 109 -8.17 0.92 -2.71
CA PRO A 109 -8.72 1.25 -4.03
C PRO A 109 -9.99 2.09 -3.88
N PHE A 110 -10.09 3.18 -4.67
CA PHE A 110 -11.08 4.24 -4.48
C PHE A 110 -12.45 4.05 -5.18
N HIS A 111 -12.69 2.98 -5.94
CA HIS A 111 -13.96 2.80 -6.66
C HIS A 111 -14.69 1.48 -6.36
N ASP A 112 -16.02 1.57 -6.27
CA ASP A 112 -16.89 0.43 -5.93
C ASP A 112 -17.08 -0.57 -7.07
N SER A 113 -16.64 -0.23 -8.29
CA SER A 113 -16.69 -1.11 -9.47
C SER A 113 -15.80 -0.62 -10.62
N ALA A 114 -15.46 -1.52 -11.54
CA ALA A 114 -14.80 -1.18 -12.81
C ALA A 114 -15.58 -0.13 -13.62
N ALA A 115 -16.92 -0.12 -13.52
CA ALA A 115 -17.78 0.87 -14.17
C ALA A 115 -17.66 2.27 -13.54
N ALA A 116 -17.58 2.35 -12.20
CA ALA A 116 -17.36 3.61 -11.49
C ALA A 116 -15.96 4.19 -11.76
N ALA A 117 -14.93 3.34 -11.82
CA ALA A 117 -13.57 3.73 -12.21
C ALA A 117 -13.53 4.27 -13.66
N ARG A 118 -14.21 3.62 -14.61
CA ARG A 118 -14.33 4.12 -15.99
C ARG A 118 -15.11 5.44 -16.06
N ALA A 119 -16.23 5.57 -15.34
CA ALA A 119 -17.04 6.78 -15.34
C ALA A 119 -16.37 7.98 -14.64
N GLY A 120 -15.53 7.73 -13.63
CA GLY A 120 -14.67 8.73 -12.99
C GLY A 120 -13.58 9.22 -13.94
N SER A 121 -12.91 8.30 -14.63
CA SER A 121 -11.91 8.61 -15.66
C SER A 121 -12.51 9.36 -16.85
N GLU A 122 -13.68 8.96 -17.35
CA GLU A 122 -14.41 9.63 -18.44
C GLU A 122 -14.82 11.07 -18.06
N ARG A 123 -15.36 11.28 -16.85
CA ARG A 123 -15.70 12.64 -16.37
C ARG A 123 -14.48 13.54 -16.21
N LYS A 124 -13.37 13.01 -15.70
CA LYS A 124 -12.12 13.77 -15.54
C LYS A 124 -11.49 14.10 -16.88
N ARG A 125 -11.55 13.17 -17.86
CA ARG A 125 -11.11 13.38 -19.26
C ARG A 125 -11.91 14.48 -19.95
N ARG A 126 -13.23 14.50 -19.74
CA ARG A 126 -14.13 15.53 -20.27
C ARG A 126 -13.91 16.90 -19.64
N ASN A 127 -13.64 16.96 -18.33
CA ASN A 127 -13.38 18.23 -17.62
C ASN A 127 -12.00 18.83 -17.91
N LEU A 128 -11.04 18.01 -18.37
CA LEU A 128 -9.67 18.44 -18.70
C LEU A 128 -9.45 18.74 -20.20
N GLY A 129 -10.47 18.56 -21.05
CA GLY A 129 -10.41 18.93 -22.47
C GLY A 129 -9.40 18.14 -23.31
N GLN A 130 -9.00 16.94 -22.89
CA GLN A 130 -8.00 16.13 -23.60
C GLN A 130 -8.67 15.28 -24.71
N ALA A 131 -8.13 15.37 -25.93
CA ALA A 131 -8.53 14.57 -27.09
C ALA A 131 -8.23 13.07 -26.90
N GLU A 132 -8.90 12.22 -27.68
CA GLU A 132 -9.13 10.79 -27.43
C GLU A 132 -7.88 9.87 -27.38
N ASP A 133 -6.66 10.35 -27.68
CA ASP A 133 -5.46 9.50 -27.87
C ASP A 133 -4.31 9.72 -26.85
N GLY A 134 -4.59 10.31 -25.69
CA GLY A 134 -3.57 10.52 -24.64
C GLY A 134 -3.46 9.36 -23.65
N ALA A 135 -2.35 8.61 -23.68
CA ALA A 135 -2.02 7.62 -22.66
C ALA A 135 -2.11 8.23 -21.24
N LEU A 136 -2.78 7.50 -20.34
CA LEU A 136 -3.17 7.94 -19.00
C LEU A 136 -1.95 8.37 -18.15
N ASN A 137 -1.98 9.59 -17.60
CA ASN A 137 -1.08 10.02 -16.51
C ASN A 137 -1.49 9.47 -15.13
N PHE A 138 -2.57 8.68 -15.06
CA PHE A 138 -2.93 7.86 -13.91
C PHE A 138 -2.67 6.39 -14.28
N GLY A 139 -1.41 5.96 -14.13
CA GLY A 139 -0.93 4.63 -14.51
C GLY A 139 -1.37 3.48 -13.61
N GLY A 140 -2.50 3.60 -12.91
CA GLY A 140 -3.04 2.51 -12.10
C GLY A 140 -3.81 1.53 -12.97
N GLN A 141 -3.39 0.27 -13.01
CA GLN A 141 -4.06 -0.76 -13.78
C GLN A 141 -5.46 -1.07 -13.21
N GLN A 142 -6.34 -1.68 -14.01
CA GLN A 142 -7.75 -1.90 -13.67
C GLN A 142 -7.99 -2.62 -12.33
N GLN A 143 -7.01 -3.35 -11.77
CA GLN A 143 -7.09 -3.95 -10.42
C GLN A 143 -6.78 -3.00 -9.25
N GLU A 144 -6.10 -1.87 -9.47
CA GLU A 144 -5.83 -0.85 -8.44
C GLU A 144 -7.02 0.09 -8.22
N LEU A 145 -8.03 0.02 -9.10
CA LEU A 145 -9.11 0.99 -9.15
C LEU A 145 -10.38 0.53 -8.45
N TRP A 146 -10.60 -0.77 -8.23
CA TRP A 146 -11.83 -1.24 -7.58
C TRP A 146 -11.67 -2.54 -6.80
N CYS A 147 -12.52 -2.71 -5.77
CA CYS A 147 -12.68 -3.97 -5.05
C CYS A 147 -14.17 -4.25 -4.81
N GLU A 148 -14.54 -5.52 -4.66
CA GLU A 148 -15.93 -5.91 -4.41
C GLU A 148 -16.41 -5.34 -3.06
N GLY A 149 -17.46 -4.52 -3.11
CA GLY A 149 -17.98 -3.79 -1.94
C GLY A 149 -17.24 -2.49 -1.61
N GLY A 150 -16.28 -2.06 -2.45
CA GLY A 150 -15.58 -0.79 -2.32
C GLY A 150 -14.66 -0.69 -1.10
N GLU A 151 -14.16 0.52 -0.86
CA GLU A 151 -13.23 0.83 0.22
C GLU A 151 -13.74 0.36 1.60
N VAL A 152 -15.05 0.50 1.85
CA VAL A 152 -15.66 0.08 3.12
C VAL A 152 -15.53 -1.41 3.35
N ALA A 153 -15.86 -2.25 2.36
CA ALA A 153 -15.74 -3.69 2.49
C ALA A 153 -14.28 -4.13 2.66
N PHE A 154 -13.36 -3.46 1.97
CA PHE A 154 -11.93 -3.69 2.11
C PHE A 154 -11.43 -3.41 3.54
N ILE A 155 -11.76 -2.24 4.09
CA ILE A 155 -11.37 -1.87 5.45
C ILE A 155 -12.02 -2.80 6.48
N LEU A 156 -13.30 -3.15 6.33
CA LEU A 156 -13.97 -4.10 7.22
C LEU A 156 -13.31 -5.48 7.21
N ARG A 157 -12.82 -5.93 6.05
CA ARG A 157 -12.06 -7.18 5.93
C ARG A 157 -10.72 -7.09 6.64
N MET A 158 -9.98 -5.99 6.49
CA MET A 158 -8.75 -5.75 7.26
C MET A 158 -9.02 -5.82 8.77
N ILE A 159 -10.07 -5.15 9.25
CA ILE A 159 -10.46 -5.16 10.68
C ILE A 159 -10.85 -6.57 11.14
N ALA A 160 -11.51 -7.36 10.30
CA ALA A 160 -11.88 -8.73 10.64
C ALA A 160 -10.66 -9.66 10.71
N GLU A 161 -9.75 -9.56 9.75
CA GLU A 161 -8.53 -10.38 9.71
C GLU A 161 -7.53 -9.99 10.80
N SER A 162 -7.42 -8.70 11.17
CA SER A 162 -6.45 -8.24 12.18
C SER A 162 -6.61 -8.95 13.53
N LYS A 163 -7.85 -9.34 13.90
CA LYS A 163 -8.16 -10.09 15.13
C LYS A 163 -7.44 -11.45 15.19
N GLN A 164 -7.13 -12.05 14.04
CA GLN A 164 -6.43 -13.34 13.95
C GLN A 164 -4.93 -13.19 14.24
N PHE A 165 -4.40 -11.98 14.11
CA PHE A 165 -2.99 -11.65 14.31
C PHE A 165 -2.76 -10.78 15.55
N ALA A 166 -3.78 -10.58 16.38
CA ALA A 166 -3.64 -9.94 17.68
C ALA A 166 -2.69 -10.78 18.55
N ALA A 167 -1.66 -10.14 19.10
CA ALA A 167 -0.84 -10.77 20.12
C ALA A 167 -1.72 -11.13 21.33
N ARG A 168 -1.49 -12.32 21.89
CA ARG A 168 -2.08 -12.71 23.18
C ARG A 168 -1.34 -12.05 24.33
#